data_AF-A0AAP2HCK4-F1
#
_entry.id   AF-A0AAP2HCK4-F1
#
_cell.length_a   1.000
_cell.length_b   1.000
_cell.length_c   1.000
_cell.angle_alpha   90.00
_cell.angle_beta   90.00
_cell.angle_gamma   90.00
#
_symmetry.space_group_name_H-M   'P 1'
#
loop_
_entity.id
_entity.type
_entity.pdbx_description
1 polymer ?
#
loop_
_entity_poly.entity_id
_entity_poly.type
_entity_poly.pdbx_seq_one_letter_code
_entity_poly.pdbx_strand_id
1 'polypeptide(L)'
;MSALLVLAGVGMASAHAQSTQEGNCPQLPAEAGLVWEYKATGGADFCRALRADGSEAFGLYISRKANFEPKRGNRAEPGVIDGQSIHWYRGEVATRPNVEVRETLVELPDGRVAHIWLQAEQPQLAPAISQAQSLRFPATRLSSN
;
A
#
# COMPACT_ATOMS: atom_id res chain seq x y z
N MET A 1 -57.64 -30.57 -3.70
CA MET A 1 -56.90 -29.37 -4.13
C MET A 1 -56.23 -28.78 -2.91
N SER A 2 -54.92 -28.98 -2.75
CA SER A 2 -54.06 -28.17 -1.89
C SER A 2 -52.63 -28.35 -2.37
N ALA A 3 -52.15 -27.33 -3.09
CA ALA A 3 -50.77 -27.20 -3.52
C ALA A 3 -49.95 -26.68 -2.33
N LEU A 4 -48.80 -27.31 -2.05
CA LEU A 4 -47.82 -26.80 -1.10
C LEU A 4 -46.47 -26.63 -1.81
N LEU A 5 -46.28 -25.36 -2.15
CA LEU A 5 -45.09 -24.59 -2.53
C LEU A 5 -43.73 -25.22 -2.22
N VAL A 6 -42.95 -25.33 -3.28
CA VAL A 6 -41.48 -25.48 -3.30
C VAL A 6 -40.85 -24.17 -2.81
N LEU A 7 -40.02 -24.23 -1.77
CA LEU A 7 -39.10 -23.15 -1.41
C LEU A 7 -37.66 -23.60 -1.73
N ALA A 8 -37.18 -23.13 -2.87
CA ALA A 8 -35.78 -23.22 -3.27
C ALA A 8 -34.96 -22.25 -2.40
N GLY A 9 -34.15 -22.81 -1.49
CA GLY A 9 -33.15 -22.05 -0.75
C GLY A 9 -31.92 -21.80 -1.63
N VAL A 10 -31.86 -20.65 -2.29
CA VAL A 10 -30.64 -20.15 -2.93
C VAL A 10 -29.88 -19.34 -1.89
N GLY A 11 -29.00 -20.01 -1.15
CA GLY A 11 -28.10 -19.40 -0.17
C GLY A 11 -26.88 -18.79 -0.88
N MET A 12 -26.77 -17.47 -0.74
CA MET A 12 -25.76 -16.56 -1.28
C MET A 12 -24.32 -17.10 -1.18
N ALA A 13 -23.67 -17.27 -2.33
CA ALA A 13 -22.22 -17.33 -2.41
C ALA A 13 -21.67 -15.92 -2.18
N SER A 14 -21.07 -15.66 -1.01
CA SER A 14 -20.21 -14.50 -0.80
C SER A 14 -18.95 -14.67 -1.64
N ALA A 15 -19.03 -14.19 -2.88
CA ALA A 15 -17.87 -13.94 -3.72
C ALA A 15 -17.03 -12.86 -3.04
N HIS A 16 -16.13 -13.27 -2.15
CA HIS A 16 -14.96 -12.46 -1.86
C HIS A 16 -14.19 -12.41 -3.18
N ALA A 17 -14.25 -11.26 -3.86
CA ALA A 17 -13.37 -10.96 -4.97
C ALA A 17 -11.93 -11.04 -4.43
N GLN A 18 -11.31 -12.20 -4.52
CA GLN A 18 -9.87 -12.33 -4.37
C GLN A 18 -9.29 -11.64 -5.59
N SER A 19 -8.89 -10.38 -5.43
CA SER A 19 -8.12 -9.67 -6.44
C SER A 19 -6.82 -10.45 -6.63
N THR A 20 -6.74 -11.17 -7.74
CA THR A 20 -5.53 -11.80 -8.30
C THR A 20 -4.54 -10.71 -8.71
N GLN A 21 -3.98 -10.01 -7.72
CA GLN A 21 -3.09 -8.86 -7.89
C GLN A 21 -1.88 -8.93 -6.94
N GLU A 22 -1.56 -10.13 -6.45
CA GLU A 22 -0.43 -10.42 -5.57
C GLU A 22 0.95 -10.27 -6.26
N GLY A 23 1.00 -10.01 -7.58
CA GLY A 23 2.24 -9.93 -8.34
C GLY A 23 2.89 -8.54 -8.46
N ASN A 24 2.08 -7.47 -8.55
CA ASN A 24 2.59 -6.13 -8.90
C ASN A 24 2.68 -5.20 -7.69
N CYS A 25 1.81 -5.39 -6.69
CA CYS A 25 1.86 -4.65 -5.43
C CYS A 25 2.56 -5.48 -4.35
N PRO A 26 3.26 -4.85 -3.39
CA PRO A 26 3.86 -5.57 -2.27
C PRO A 26 2.78 -6.24 -1.44
N GLN A 27 3.16 -7.29 -0.71
CA GLN A 27 2.24 -7.98 0.18
C GLN A 27 1.87 -7.05 1.34
N LEU A 28 0.56 -6.90 1.58
CA LEU A 28 0.02 -6.23 2.75
C LEU A 28 0.10 -7.15 3.99
N PRO A 29 0.28 -6.59 5.19
CA PRO A 29 0.08 -7.34 6.43
C PRO A 29 -1.35 -7.87 6.53
N ALA A 30 -1.52 -9.16 6.83
CA ALA A 30 -2.80 -9.86 6.79
C ALA A 30 -3.84 -9.25 7.74
N GLU A 31 -3.41 -8.79 8.92
CA GLU A 31 -4.26 -8.22 9.96
C GLU A 31 -4.55 -6.71 9.82
N ALA A 32 -4.05 -6.01 8.79
CA ALA A 32 -4.24 -4.56 8.68
C ALA A 32 -5.60 -4.13 8.11
N GLY A 33 -6.40 -5.06 7.58
CA GLY A 33 -7.70 -4.73 6.97
C GLY A 33 -7.59 -3.81 5.75
N LEU A 34 -6.46 -3.88 5.04
CA LEU A 34 -6.17 -3.07 3.86
C LEU A 34 -6.38 -3.89 2.58
N VAL A 35 -6.82 -3.23 1.52
CA VAL A 35 -6.92 -3.81 0.18
C VAL A 35 -6.16 -2.96 -0.82
N TRP A 36 -5.59 -3.59 -1.86
CA TRP A 36 -4.96 -2.85 -2.95
C TRP A 36 -5.97 -2.38 -3.97
N GLU A 37 -5.86 -1.11 -4.36
CA GLU A 37 -6.25 -0.65 -5.69
C GLU A 37 -4.98 -0.50 -6.53
N TYR A 38 -4.96 -1.14 -7.70
CA TYR A 38 -3.79 -1.18 -8.59
C TYR A 38 -4.08 -0.56 -9.96
N LYS A 39 -3.09 0.14 -10.50
CA LYS A 39 -3.07 0.59 -11.89
C LYS A 39 -1.66 0.53 -12.47
N ALA A 40 -1.53 -0.04 -13.68
CA ALA A 40 -0.32 0.10 -14.48
C ALA A 40 -0.30 1.49 -15.15
N THR A 41 0.84 2.18 -15.11
CA THR A 41 1.00 3.51 -15.73
C THR A 41 2.40 3.71 -16.31
N GLY A 42 2.52 3.76 -17.64
CA GLY A 42 3.76 4.19 -18.30
C GLY A 42 5.03 3.42 -17.89
N GLY A 43 4.92 2.12 -17.60
CA GLY A 43 6.05 1.30 -17.12
C GLY A 43 6.28 1.36 -15.60
N ALA A 44 5.34 1.92 -14.85
CA ALA A 44 5.29 1.89 -13.39
C ALA A 44 4.04 1.16 -12.89
N ASP A 45 4.16 0.55 -11.71
CA ASP A 45 3.05 0.00 -10.95
C ASP A 45 2.60 1.03 -9.90
N PHE A 46 1.32 1.39 -9.91
CA PHE A 46 0.72 2.27 -8.92
C PHE A 46 -0.20 1.45 -8.02
N CYS A 47 0.09 1.45 -6.71
CA CYS A 47 -0.64 0.69 -5.71
C CYS A 47 -1.10 1.62 -4.60
N ARG A 48 -2.40 1.64 -4.31
CA ARG A 48 -3.02 2.39 -3.21
C ARG A 48 -3.59 1.42 -2.19
N ALA A 49 -3.10 1.47 -0.96
CA ALA A 49 -3.64 0.66 0.13
C ALA A 49 -4.85 1.37 0.69
N LEU A 50 -6.03 0.78 0.53
CA LEU A 50 -7.30 1.35 0.96
C LEU A 50 -7.78 0.69 2.24
N ARG A 51 -8.33 1.50 3.15
CA ARG A 51 -9.08 1.04 4.33
C ARG A 51 -10.48 0.59 3.92
N ALA A 52 -11.19 -0.05 4.85
CA ALA A 52 -12.57 -0.49 4.64
C ALA A 52 -13.55 0.63 4.26
N ASP A 53 -13.29 1.87 4.68
CA ASP A 53 -14.08 3.06 4.32
C ASP A 53 -13.71 3.67 2.96
N GLY A 54 -12.76 3.05 2.23
CA GLY A 54 -12.26 3.52 0.93
C GLY A 54 -11.21 4.63 1.02
N SER A 55 -10.87 5.10 2.22
CA SER A 55 -9.79 6.07 2.41
C SER A 55 -8.42 5.43 2.16
N GLU A 56 -7.49 6.21 1.60
CA GLU A 56 -6.12 5.76 1.40
C GLU A 56 -5.36 5.74 2.73
N ALA A 57 -4.73 4.61 3.05
CA ALA A 57 -3.79 4.50 4.17
C ALA A 57 -2.40 4.97 3.78
N PHE A 58 -1.91 4.48 2.65
CA PHE A 58 -0.66 4.86 2.00
C PHE A 58 -0.70 4.41 0.55
N GLY A 59 0.22 4.91 -0.26
CA GLY A 59 0.38 4.46 -1.62
C GLY A 59 1.85 4.33 -2.01
N LEU A 60 2.07 3.67 -3.13
CA LEU A 60 3.41 3.55 -3.70
C LEU A 60 3.39 3.47 -5.22
N TYR A 61 4.48 3.98 -5.80
CA TYR A 61 4.86 3.79 -7.19
C TYR A 61 6.08 2.87 -7.23
N ILE A 62 6.02 1.81 -8.03
CA ILE A 62 7.19 0.97 -8.34
C ILE A 62 7.61 1.24 -9.77
N SER A 63 8.84 1.73 -9.96
CA SER A 63 9.35 2.08 -11.28
C SER A 63 10.87 2.04 -11.32
N ARG A 64 11.48 2.12 -12.51
CA ARG A 64 12.95 2.20 -12.64
C ARG A 64 13.54 3.53 -12.14
N LYS A 65 12.73 4.57 -11.99
CA LYS A 65 13.17 5.89 -11.54
C LYS A 65 12.09 6.54 -10.70
N ALA A 66 12.38 6.79 -9.42
CA ALA A 66 11.51 7.57 -8.57
C ALA A 66 11.51 9.05 -8.99
N ASN A 67 10.33 9.68 -8.97
CA ASN A 67 10.20 11.13 -9.16
C ASN A 67 10.42 11.91 -7.86
N PHE A 68 10.44 11.23 -6.73
CA PHE A 68 10.76 11.80 -5.42
C PHE A 68 12.26 11.82 -5.17
N GLU A 69 12.79 12.97 -4.78
CA GLU A 69 14.19 13.16 -4.43
C GLU A 69 14.31 13.55 -2.95
N PRO A 70 14.85 12.66 -2.09
CA PRO A 70 14.93 12.91 -0.66
C PRO A 70 15.89 14.07 -0.32
N LYS A 71 15.35 15.16 0.25
CA LYS A 71 16.15 16.30 0.70
C LYS A 71 16.56 16.13 2.16
N ARG A 72 17.85 16.31 2.47
CA ARG A 72 18.38 16.16 3.85
C ARG A 72 17.63 16.99 4.89
N GLY A 73 17.23 18.23 4.54
CA GLY A 73 16.48 19.12 5.43
C GLY A 73 15.08 18.59 5.81
N ASN A 74 14.52 17.68 5.01
CA ASN A 74 13.19 17.12 5.23
C ASN A 74 13.24 15.80 6.00
N ARG A 75 14.43 15.29 6.36
CA ARG A 75 14.54 14.01 7.08
C ARG A 75 13.73 14.04 8.38
N ALA A 76 12.92 13.02 8.57
CA ALA A 76 12.08 12.78 9.73
C ALA A 76 12.58 11.53 10.48
N GLU A 77 11.69 10.66 10.91
CA GLU A 77 12.01 9.42 11.62
C GLU A 77 12.73 8.36 10.75
N PRO A 78 13.65 7.57 11.34
CA PRO A 78 14.18 6.37 10.70
C PRO A 78 13.12 5.27 10.64
N GLY A 79 13.36 4.24 9.84
CA GLY A 79 12.45 3.12 9.70
C GLY A 79 13.08 1.89 9.08
N VAL A 80 12.29 0.82 9.02
CA VAL A 80 12.66 -0.42 8.34
C VAL A 80 11.47 -0.89 7.51
N ILE A 81 11.71 -1.24 6.24
CA ILE A 81 10.71 -1.84 5.36
C ILE A 81 11.34 -3.06 4.70
N ASP A 82 10.72 -4.23 4.82
CA ASP A 82 11.21 -5.50 4.26
C ASP A 82 12.69 -5.80 4.62
N GLY A 83 13.11 -5.41 5.83
CA GLY A 83 14.49 -5.57 6.31
C GLY A 83 15.46 -4.47 5.88
N GLN A 84 15.06 -3.56 4.98
CA GLN A 84 15.87 -2.43 4.53
C GLN A 84 15.68 -1.23 5.46
N SER A 85 16.79 -0.71 6.00
CA SER A 85 16.82 0.56 6.73
C SER A 85 16.49 1.73 5.80
N ILE A 86 15.52 2.54 6.18
CA ILE A 86 15.10 3.73 5.45
C ILE A 86 15.08 4.95 6.38
N HIS A 87 14.91 6.12 5.78
CA HIS A 87 14.45 7.31 6.49
C HIS A 87 13.15 7.79 5.85
N TRP A 88 12.22 8.21 6.70
CA TRP A 88 11.09 8.99 6.26
C TRP A 88 11.49 10.44 6.05
N TYR A 89 10.82 11.09 5.11
CA TYR A 89 11.03 12.49 4.76
C TYR A 89 9.69 13.22 4.80
N ARG A 90 9.69 14.42 5.38
CA ARG A 90 8.52 15.31 5.40
C ARG A 90 8.23 15.81 4.00
N GLY A 91 6.96 15.75 3.63
CA GLY A 91 6.39 16.50 2.51
C GLY A 91 5.32 17.47 3.02
N GLU A 92 4.65 18.13 2.10
CA GLU A 92 3.52 19.01 2.40
C GLU A 92 2.46 18.90 1.32
N VAL A 93 1.20 19.07 1.70
CA VAL A 93 0.10 19.27 0.76
C VAL A 93 -0.38 20.70 0.97
N ALA A 94 -0.08 21.59 0.02
CA ALA A 94 -0.35 23.02 0.15
C ALA A 94 -1.81 23.36 0.52
N THR A 95 -2.77 22.55 0.08
CA THR A 95 -4.20 22.73 0.33
C THR A 95 -4.71 22.12 1.63
N ARG A 96 -3.87 21.37 2.36
CA ARG A 96 -4.25 20.63 3.58
C ARG A 96 -3.19 20.79 4.68
N PRO A 97 -3.17 21.94 5.40
CA PRO A 97 -2.14 22.24 6.39
C PRO A 97 -2.17 21.33 7.64
N ASN A 98 -3.30 20.67 7.90
CA ASN A 98 -3.45 19.73 9.03
C ASN A 98 -3.04 18.29 8.68
N VAL A 99 -2.65 18.04 7.42
CA VAL A 99 -2.22 16.72 6.96
C VAL A 99 -0.70 16.69 6.92
N GLU A 100 -0.14 15.75 7.68
CA GLU A 100 1.27 15.43 7.58
C GLU A 100 1.52 14.44 6.45
N VAL A 101 2.64 14.64 5.76
CA VAL A 101 3.11 13.74 4.71
C VAL A 101 4.41 13.10 5.17
N ARG A 102 4.54 11.79 4.90
CA ARG A 102 5.84 11.10 4.92
C ARG A 102 6.06 10.38 3.61
N GLU A 103 7.29 10.44 3.14
CA GLU A 103 7.73 9.78 1.92
C GLU A 103 9.03 9.05 2.15
N THR A 104 9.23 7.94 1.45
CA THR A 104 10.50 7.22 1.46
C THR A 104 10.70 6.43 0.17
N LEU A 105 11.91 5.93 -0.03
CA LEU A 105 12.30 5.08 -1.14
C LEU A 105 12.79 3.74 -0.61
N VAL A 106 12.36 2.65 -1.25
CA VAL A 106 12.87 1.29 -1.05
C VAL A 106 13.41 0.79 -2.39
N GLU A 107 14.65 0.32 -2.39
CA GLU A 107 15.28 -0.25 -3.58
C GLU A 107 14.86 -1.72 -3.71
N LEU A 108 14.53 -2.16 -4.92
CA LEU A 108 14.13 -3.53 -5.20
C LEU A 108 15.26 -4.28 -5.92
N PRO A 109 15.37 -5.62 -5.75
CA PRO A 109 16.45 -6.39 -6.36
C PRO A 109 16.49 -6.36 -7.89
N ASP A 110 15.35 -6.10 -8.53
CA ASP A 110 15.22 -5.98 -9.99
C ASP A 110 15.65 -4.60 -10.54
N GLY A 111 16.22 -3.74 -9.68
CA GLY A 111 16.68 -2.40 -10.01
C GLY A 111 15.57 -1.36 -10.09
N ARG A 112 14.32 -1.72 -9.74
CA ARG A 112 13.25 -0.74 -9.53
C ARG A 112 13.34 -0.13 -8.13
N VAL A 113 12.62 0.97 -7.95
CA VAL A 113 12.48 1.68 -6.69
C VAL A 113 10.99 1.81 -6.38
N ALA A 114 10.62 1.44 -5.17
CA ALA A 114 9.32 1.75 -4.59
C ALA A 114 9.39 3.11 -3.90
N HIS A 115 8.72 4.11 -4.46
CA HIS A 115 8.46 5.37 -3.77
C HIS A 115 7.15 5.23 -3.01
N ILE A 116 7.23 5.28 -1.69
CA ILE A 116 6.10 5.10 -0.77
C ILE A 116 5.76 6.46 -0.17
N TRP A 117 4.47 6.81 -0.16
CA TRP A 117 3.96 8.00 0.55
C TRP A 117 2.80 7.64 1.46
N LEU A 118 2.63 8.45 2.48
CA LEU A 118 1.46 8.43 3.36
C LEU A 118 1.07 9.87 3.70
N GLN A 119 -0.22 10.05 3.91
CA GLN A 119 -0.81 11.35 4.22
C GLN A 119 -1.85 11.13 5.32
N ALA A 120 -1.62 11.74 6.48
CA ALA A 120 -2.46 11.52 7.64
C ALA A 120 -2.45 12.74 8.55
N GLU A 121 -3.55 12.96 9.28
CA GLU A 121 -3.51 13.85 10.44
C GLU A 121 -2.66 13.22 11.55
N GLN A 122 -2.13 14.05 12.46
CA GLN A 122 -1.21 13.63 13.52
C GLN A 122 -1.59 12.33 14.26
N PRO A 123 -2.84 12.14 14.74
CA PRO A 123 -3.23 10.92 15.45
C PRO A 123 -3.11 9.64 14.60
N GLN A 124 -3.21 9.78 13.27
CA GLN A 124 -3.20 8.67 12.32
C GLN A 124 -1.86 8.48 11.62
N LEU A 125 -0.90 9.37 11.85
CA LEU A 125 0.40 9.32 11.20
C LEU A 125 1.22 8.10 11.63
N ALA A 126 1.37 7.88 12.93
CA ALA A 126 2.14 6.74 13.45
C ALA A 126 1.54 5.38 13.05
N PRO A 127 0.20 5.17 13.13
CA PRO A 127 -0.43 3.97 12.56
C PRO A 127 -0.13 3.79 11.06
N ALA A 128 -0.25 4.83 10.25
CA ALA A 128 0.01 4.74 8.81
C ALA A 128 1.48 4.37 8.52
N ILE A 129 2.43 4.94 9.26
CA ILE A 129 3.86 4.59 9.17
C ILE A 129 4.06 3.11 9.51
N SER A 130 3.48 2.63 10.61
CA SER A 130 3.63 1.23 11.05
C SER A 130 3.05 0.24 10.04
N GLN A 131 1.90 0.57 9.44
CA GLN A 131 1.30 -0.24 8.38
C GLN A 131 2.21 -0.30 7.13
N ALA A 132 2.74 0.83 6.68
CA ALA A 132 3.66 0.87 5.53
C ALA A 132 4.98 0.13 5.81
N GLN A 133 5.50 0.18 7.04
CA GLN A 133 6.71 -0.55 7.44
C GLN A 133 6.53 -2.07 7.51
N SER A 134 5.28 -2.53 7.54
CA SER A 134 4.94 -3.96 7.55
C SER A 134 4.86 -4.57 6.14
N LEU A 135 5.06 -3.77 5.09
CA LEU A 135 5.11 -4.27 3.71
C LEU A 135 6.22 -5.31 3.52
N ARG A 136 5.95 -6.27 2.63
CA ARG A 136 6.93 -7.25 2.13
C ARG A 136 6.92 -7.22 0.62
N PHE A 137 8.09 -7.12 -0.01
CA PHE A 137 8.18 -7.08 -1.47
C PHE A 137 8.42 -8.51 -2.00
N PRO A 138 7.51 -9.06 -2.84
CA PRO A 138 7.66 -10.42 -3.34
C PRO A 138 8.93 -10.62 -4.19
N ALA A 139 9.38 -9.57 -4.89
CA ALA A 139 10.61 -9.58 -5.68
C ALA A 139 11.87 -9.84 -4.85
N THR A 140 11.83 -9.62 -3.53
CA THR A 140 12.92 -9.92 -2.59
C THR A 140 13.17 -11.42 -2.41
N ARG A 141 12.25 -12.29 -2.87
CA ARG A 141 12.28 -13.74 -2.59
C ARG A 141 12.58 -14.65 -3.79
N LEU A 142 12.61 -14.12 -5.02
CA LEU A 142 12.81 -14.93 -6.23
C LEU A 142 14.26 -14.96 -6.75
N SER A 143 15.24 -14.40 -6.04
CA SER A 143 16.67 -14.56 -6.38
C SER A 143 17.40 -15.58 -5.51
N SER A 144 16.68 -16.44 -4.77
CA SER A 144 17.30 -17.57 -4.05
C SER A 144 17.13 -18.86 -4.85
N ASN A 145 18.25 -19.24 -5.49
CA ASN A 145 18.60 -20.49 -6.17
C ASN A 145 18.15 -20.67 -7.63
#